data_AF-A0A1V6PZQ4-F1
#
_entry.id   AF-A0A1V6PZQ4-F1
#
_cell.length_a   1.000
_cell.length_b   1.000
_cell.length_c   1.000
_cell.angle_alpha   90.00
_cell.angle_beta   90.00
_cell.angle_gamma   90.00
#
_symmetry.space_group_name_H-M   'P 1'
#
loop_
_entity.id
_entity.type
_entity.pdbx_description
1 polymer ?
#
loop_
_entity_poly.entity_id
_entity_poly.type
_entity_poly.pdbx_seq_one_letter_code
_entity_poly.pdbx_strand_id
1 'polypeptide(L)'
;MWSIVQWGALIPEEINFGTMYRLNTYPFIHTGFFHALFNALAVAPLLERFEAEHGTLTAVALFVGPLSTVPAGLYILIERVMLHRNTSVIGASVWVFLLLGSEAIKTYKSHPNFSLGPYKIPTWTSPLFACIVVSILISNVSFLGHLCAILVGYLLGLGYLKVFVPPEKVLRWIEGKLNLLGRLPHYVSVDQKTYGRYGVLPTANQASEQTPLSYLGTSQRLGA
;
A
#
# COMPACT_ATOMS: atom_id res chain seq x y z
N MET A 1 17.87 -6.17 29.07
CA MET A 1 16.47 -6.11 28.58
C MET A 1 16.51 -5.76 27.10
N TRP A 2 15.99 -6.62 26.23
CA TRP A 2 15.96 -6.38 24.78
C TRP A 2 14.76 -5.49 24.42
N SER A 3 14.99 -4.39 23.70
CA SER A 3 13.92 -3.50 23.25
C SER A 3 13.50 -3.85 21.82
N ILE A 4 12.25 -4.31 21.67
CA ILE A 4 11.65 -4.62 20.37
C ILE A 4 11.62 -3.37 19.47
N VAL A 5 11.39 -2.20 20.06
CA VAL A 5 11.42 -0.92 19.34
C VAL A 5 12.82 -0.67 18.79
N GLN A 6 13.84 -0.79 19.63
CA GLN A 6 15.23 -0.60 19.21
C GLN A 6 15.63 -1.61 18.15
N TRP A 7 15.14 -2.85 18.21
CA TRP A 7 15.46 -3.88 17.22
C TRP A 7 14.86 -3.59 15.85
N GLY A 8 13.58 -3.21 15.78
CA GLY A 8 12.84 -3.18 14.52
C GLY A 8 12.64 -1.80 13.91
N ALA A 9 13.00 -0.71 14.61
CA ALA A 9 12.83 0.65 14.10
C ALA A 9 13.72 0.98 12.91
N LEU A 10 13.24 1.90 12.06
CA LEU A 10 14.02 2.48 10.97
C LEU A 10 14.86 3.63 11.53
N ILE A 11 16.12 3.34 11.85
CA ILE A 11 17.08 4.31 12.40
C ILE A 11 18.18 4.52 11.35
N PRO A 12 18.23 5.69 10.66
CA PRO A 12 19.09 5.87 9.50
C PRO A 12 20.58 5.53 9.71
N GLU A 13 21.17 5.87 10.85
CA GLU A 13 22.58 5.58 11.15
C GLU A 13 22.84 4.10 11.44
N GLU A 14 21.84 3.36 11.88
CA GLU A 14 21.98 1.93 12.20
C GLU A 14 21.82 1.03 10.99
N ILE A 15 21.47 1.57 9.82
CA ILE A 15 21.30 0.77 8.59
C ILE A 15 22.65 0.38 8.01
N ASN A 16 22.91 -0.92 8.01
CA ASN A 16 24.04 -1.61 7.41
C ASN A 16 23.61 -3.02 6.95
N PHE A 17 24.52 -3.80 6.36
CA PHE A 17 24.21 -5.14 5.85
C PHE A 17 23.59 -6.09 6.89
N GLY A 18 23.97 -5.99 8.16
CA GLY A 18 23.43 -6.80 9.25
C GLY A 18 22.06 -6.35 9.77
N THR A 19 21.61 -5.14 9.42
CA THR A 19 20.39 -4.52 9.94
C THR A 19 19.38 -4.16 8.86
N MET A 20 19.60 -4.58 7.62
CA MET A 20 18.70 -4.34 6.48
C MET A 20 17.25 -4.79 6.72
N TYR A 21 17.02 -5.76 7.62
CA TYR A 21 15.67 -6.18 8.02
C TYR A 21 14.83 -5.00 8.53
N ARG A 22 15.46 -3.96 9.11
CA ARG A 22 14.82 -2.72 9.57
C ARG A 22 14.06 -1.98 8.48
N LEU A 23 14.43 -2.17 7.20
CA LEU A 23 13.72 -1.61 6.05
C LEU A 23 12.30 -2.19 5.87
N ASN A 24 12.00 -3.32 6.52
CA ASN A 24 10.70 -3.99 6.44
C ASN A 24 10.04 -4.23 7.80
N THR A 25 10.79 -4.24 8.90
CA THR A 25 10.20 -4.46 10.23
C THR A 25 9.56 -3.21 10.83
N TYR A 26 10.06 -2.02 10.50
CA TYR A 26 9.60 -0.77 11.13
C TYR A 26 8.08 -0.49 11.06
N PRO A 27 7.31 -0.91 10.03
CA PRO A 27 5.86 -0.68 10.00
C PRO A 27 5.12 -1.52 11.05
N PHE A 28 5.67 -2.66 11.47
CA PHE A 28 5.06 -3.54 12.46
C PHE A 28 5.29 -3.05 13.89
N ILE A 29 6.33 -2.25 14.11
CA ILE A 29 6.72 -1.75 15.44
C ILE A 29 5.93 -0.50 15.79
N HIS A 30 5.44 -0.42 17.02
CA HIS A 30 4.68 0.73 17.50
C HIS A 30 5.16 1.14 18.91
N THR A 31 5.03 2.43 19.22
CA THR A 31 5.43 2.99 20.53
C THR A 31 4.48 2.59 21.67
N GLY A 32 3.27 2.15 21.37
CA GLY A 32 2.27 1.74 22.36
C GLY A 32 0.97 1.27 21.75
N PHE A 33 0.05 0.79 22.60
CA PHE A 33 -1.21 0.18 22.19
C PHE A 33 -2.07 1.09 21.31
N PHE A 34 -2.30 2.34 21.72
CA PHE A 34 -3.15 3.26 20.96
C PHE A 34 -2.58 3.61 19.59
N HIS A 35 -1.25 3.79 19.48
CA HIS A 35 -0.60 4.01 18.18
C HIS A 35 -0.80 2.80 17.27
N ALA A 36 -0.65 1.58 17.80
CA ALA A 36 -0.93 0.36 17.04
C ALA A 36 -2.40 0.23 16.64
N LEU A 37 -3.33 0.48 17.56
CA LEU A 37 -4.78 0.39 17.33
C LEU A 37 -5.23 1.37 16.24
N PHE A 38 -4.85 2.64 16.31
CA PHE A 38 -5.25 3.62 15.31
C PHE A 38 -4.62 3.35 13.94
N ASN A 39 -3.36 2.92 13.90
CA ASN A 39 -2.75 2.49 12.64
C ASN A 39 -3.45 1.26 12.06
N ALA A 40 -3.83 0.29 12.89
CA ALA A 40 -4.57 -0.90 12.45
C ALA A 40 -5.94 -0.52 11.87
N LEU A 41 -6.70 0.34 12.55
CA LEU A 41 -8.00 0.83 12.08
C LEU A 41 -7.87 1.63 10.77
N ALA A 42 -6.80 2.42 10.61
CA ALA A 42 -6.57 3.21 9.41
C ALA A 42 -6.10 2.35 8.22
N VAL A 43 -5.24 1.36 8.46
CA VAL A 43 -4.65 0.54 7.38
C VAL A 43 -5.57 -0.57 6.92
N ALA A 44 -6.39 -1.14 7.81
CA ALA A 44 -7.26 -2.29 7.51
C ALA A 44 -8.11 -2.11 6.25
N PRO A 45 -8.96 -1.07 6.09
CA PRO A 45 -9.81 -0.94 4.91
C PRO A 45 -9.01 -0.71 3.61
N LEU A 46 -7.87 -0.03 3.71
CA LEU A 46 -7.01 0.23 2.56
C LEU A 46 -6.29 -1.05 2.11
N LEU A 47 -5.82 -1.84 3.07
CA LEU A 47 -5.12 -3.10 2.83
C LEU A 47 -6.08 -4.18 2.31
N GLU A 48 -7.29 -4.27 2.88
CA GLU A 48 -8.34 -5.17 2.40
C GLU A 48 -8.68 -4.88 0.93
N ARG A 49 -8.85 -3.61 0.58
CA ARG A 49 -9.09 -3.23 -0.81
C ARG A 49 -7.92 -3.57 -1.72
N PHE A 50 -6.69 -3.32 -1.27
CA PHE A 50 -5.50 -3.68 -2.03
C PHE A 50 -5.40 -5.20 -2.25
N GLU A 51 -5.64 -5.98 -1.20
CA GLU A 51 -5.65 -7.44 -1.22
C GLU A 51 -6.73 -7.99 -2.15
N ALA A 52 -7.94 -7.45 -2.12
CA ALA A 52 -8.99 -7.83 -3.06
C ALA A 52 -8.54 -7.59 -4.51
N GLU A 53 -7.94 -6.44 -4.80
CA GLU A 53 -7.50 -6.06 -6.15
C GLU A 53 -6.31 -6.89 -6.67
N HIS A 54 -5.42 -7.39 -5.79
CA HIS A 54 -4.14 -8.00 -6.20
C HIS A 54 -3.94 -9.47 -5.76
N GLY A 55 -4.78 -9.98 -4.86
CA GLY A 55 -4.64 -11.29 -4.21
C GLY A 55 -3.78 -11.27 -2.95
N THR A 56 -4.06 -12.18 -2.01
CA THR A 56 -3.42 -12.24 -0.68
C THR A 56 -1.91 -12.43 -0.77
N LEU A 57 -1.43 -13.40 -1.57
CA LEU A 57 0.01 -13.64 -1.69
C LEU A 57 0.77 -12.47 -2.30
N THR A 58 0.16 -11.79 -3.28
CA THR A 58 0.72 -10.58 -3.88
C THR A 58 0.81 -9.46 -2.84
N ALA A 59 -0.27 -9.23 -2.08
CA ALA A 59 -0.30 -8.24 -1.02
C ALA A 59 0.79 -8.50 0.03
N VAL A 60 0.86 -9.72 0.57
CA VAL A 60 1.90 -10.10 1.53
C VAL A 60 3.30 -9.87 0.97
N ALA A 61 3.58 -10.34 -0.25
CA ALA A 61 4.91 -10.20 -0.86
C ALA A 61 5.30 -8.72 -1.07
N LEU A 62 4.36 -7.88 -1.50
CA LEU A 62 4.62 -6.47 -1.74
C LEU A 62 4.80 -5.68 -0.44
N PHE A 63 3.97 -5.91 0.58
CA PHE A 63 4.03 -5.20 1.86
C PHE A 63 5.21 -5.62 2.73
N VAL A 64 5.55 -6.91 2.76
CA VAL A 64 6.72 -7.40 3.52
C VAL A 64 8.05 -7.13 2.79
N GLY A 65 7.99 -6.66 1.54
CA GLY A 65 9.17 -6.28 0.76
C GLY A 65 9.09 -4.85 0.22
N PRO A 66 8.90 -4.67 -1.08
CA PRO A 66 9.15 -3.40 -1.77
C PRO A 66 8.29 -2.22 -1.28
N LEU A 67 7.04 -2.43 -0.87
CA LEU A 67 6.18 -1.33 -0.37
C LEU A 67 6.55 -0.86 1.04
N SER A 68 7.40 -1.59 1.77
CA SER A 68 8.06 -1.09 2.99
C SER A 68 9.48 -0.61 2.71
N THR A 69 10.22 -1.39 1.93
CA THR A 69 11.64 -1.13 1.62
C THR A 69 11.85 0.15 0.83
N VAL A 70 11.03 0.42 -0.20
CA VAL A 70 11.25 1.57 -1.09
C VAL A 70 10.97 2.91 -0.37
N PRO A 71 9.85 3.09 0.36
CA PRO A 71 9.66 4.29 1.19
C PRO A 71 10.77 4.48 2.23
N ALA A 72 11.22 3.39 2.88
CA ALA A 72 12.29 3.42 3.87
C ALA A 72 13.63 3.85 3.25
N GLY A 73 13.99 3.28 2.08
CA GLY A 73 15.20 3.64 1.36
C GLY A 73 15.20 5.11 0.91
N LEU A 74 14.06 5.59 0.39
CA LEU A 74 13.88 7.00 0.04
C LEU A 74 14.00 7.91 1.27
N TYR A 75 13.37 7.52 2.37
CA TYR A 75 13.47 8.24 3.64
C TYR A 75 14.92 8.34 4.12
N ILE A 76 15.67 7.23 4.14
CA ILE A 76 17.08 7.21 4.54
C ILE A 76 17.93 8.09 3.62
N LEU A 77 17.71 8.02 2.31
CA LEU A 77 18.42 8.86 1.34
C LEU A 77 18.26 10.34 1.68
N ILE A 78 17.04 10.79 1.98
CA ILE A 78 16.80 12.20 2.28
C ILE A 78 17.25 12.55 3.72
N GLU A 79 16.79 11.80 4.71
CA GLU A 79 17.03 12.08 6.13
C GLU A 79 18.52 12.03 6.49
N ARG A 80 19.23 10.97 6.06
CA ARG A 80 20.64 10.78 6.41
C ARG A 80 21.58 11.46 5.43
N VAL A 81 21.39 11.27 4.12
CA VAL A 81 22.38 11.74 3.13
C VAL A 81 22.22 13.22 2.82
N MET A 82 20.98 13.72 2.70
CA MET A 82 20.76 15.14 2.38
C MET A 82 20.70 16.01 3.63
N LEU A 83 19.93 15.57 4.64
CA LEU A 83 19.65 16.38 5.84
C LEU A 83 20.62 16.12 6.99
N HIS A 84 21.43 15.06 6.93
CA HIS A 84 22.38 14.67 7.99
C HIS A 84 21.71 14.48 9.35
N ARG A 85 20.51 13.90 9.36
CA ARG A 85 19.70 13.60 10.55
C ARG A 85 19.58 12.09 10.76
N ASN A 86 19.16 11.73 11.97
CA ASN A 86 19.00 10.34 12.40
C ASN A 86 17.65 10.13 13.11
N THR A 87 16.58 10.74 12.60
CA THR A 87 15.25 10.57 13.22
C THR A 87 14.79 9.12 13.03
N SER A 88 14.40 8.47 14.13
CA SER A 88 13.87 7.10 14.11
C SER A 88 12.40 7.09 13.68
N VAL A 89 12.02 6.14 12.81
CA VAL A 89 10.64 5.99 12.33
C VAL A 89 10.12 4.58 12.60
N ILE A 90 8.87 4.49 13.06
CA ILE A 90 8.13 3.25 13.26
C ILE A 90 6.64 3.43 12.95
N GLY A 91 5.93 2.32 12.76
CA GLY A 91 4.47 2.26 12.70
C GLY A 91 3.91 2.09 11.30
N ALA A 92 2.75 1.42 11.22
CA ALA A 92 2.10 1.07 9.96
C ALA A 92 1.48 2.28 9.22
N SER A 93 1.56 3.49 9.79
CA SER A 93 1.12 4.72 9.12
C SER A 93 1.83 4.97 7.78
N VAL A 94 3.04 4.44 7.57
CA VAL A 94 3.68 4.43 6.24
C VAL A 94 2.81 3.74 5.19
N TRP A 95 2.19 2.60 5.52
CA TRP A 95 1.31 1.87 4.61
C TRP A 95 0.01 2.60 4.39
N VAL A 96 -0.53 3.26 5.42
CA VAL A 96 -1.71 4.12 5.30
C VAL A 96 -1.46 5.21 4.26
N PHE A 97 -0.39 5.99 4.42
CA PHE A 97 -0.07 7.08 3.50
C PHE A 97 0.31 6.62 2.09
N LEU A 98 1.00 5.49 1.98
CA LEU A 98 1.29 4.86 0.69
C LEU A 98 0.00 4.46 -0.04
N LEU A 99 -0.91 3.76 0.65
CA LEU A 99 -2.17 3.32 0.06
C LEU A 99 -3.09 4.50 -0.27
N LEU A 100 -3.17 5.51 0.61
CA LEU A 100 -3.88 6.76 0.32
C LEU A 100 -3.30 7.48 -0.91
N GLY A 101 -1.98 7.51 -1.06
CA GLY A 101 -1.31 8.01 -2.26
C GLY A 101 -1.76 7.28 -3.54
N SER A 102 -1.70 5.95 -3.51
CA SER A 102 -2.14 5.12 -4.64
C SER A 102 -3.61 5.34 -4.99
N GLU A 103 -4.48 5.35 -3.99
CA GLU A 103 -5.92 5.56 -4.18
C GLU A 103 -6.26 6.97 -4.65
N ALA A 104 -5.53 7.99 -4.21
CA ALA A 104 -5.72 9.36 -4.66
C ALA A 104 -5.43 9.50 -6.16
N ILE A 105 -4.41 8.81 -6.70
CA ILE A 105 -4.14 8.78 -8.14
C ILE A 105 -5.24 8.06 -8.92
N LYS A 106 -5.73 6.92 -8.43
CA LYS A 106 -6.86 6.21 -9.06
C LYS A 106 -8.12 7.07 -9.08
N THR A 107 -8.39 7.73 -7.95
CA THR A 107 -9.52 8.66 -7.80
C THR A 107 -9.38 9.84 -8.75
N TYR A 108 -8.19 10.43 -8.87
CA TYR A 108 -7.95 11.56 -9.76
C TYR A 108 -8.26 11.27 -11.23
N LYS A 109 -8.09 10.04 -11.70
CA LYS A 109 -8.44 9.64 -13.08
C LYS A 109 -9.94 9.67 -13.36
N SER A 110 -10.79 9.39 -12.37
CA SER A 110 -12.25 9.33 -12.53
C SER A 110 -12.96 10.57 -11.99
N HIS A 111 -12.45 11.13 -10.90
CA HIS A 111 -12.97 12.27 -10.16
C HIS A 111 -11.79 13.21 -9.88
N PRO A 112 -11.41 14.07 -10.83
CA PRO A 112 -10.16 14.83 -10.75
C PRO A 112 -10.17 15.92 -9.69
N ASN A 113 -11.33 16.44 -9.27
CA ASN A 113 -11.38 17.56 -8.32
C ASN A 113 -12.47 17.40 -7.25
N PHE A 114 -12.15 17.79 -6.01
CA PHE A 114 -13.15 18.18 -5.01
C PHE A 114 -13.58 19.62 -5.27
N SER A 115 -14.87 19.91 -5.12
CA SER A 115 -15.39 21.28 -5.27
C SER A 115 -15.61 21.88 -3.88
N LEU A 116 -14.88 22.94 -3.54
CA LEU A 116 -15.12 23.74 -2.34
C LEU A 116 -15.57 25.14 -2.78
N GLY A 117 -16.88 25.33 -2.87
CA GLY A 117 -17.46 26.53 -3.48
C GLY A 117 -16.97 26.69 -4.93
N PRO A 118 -16.33 27.82 -5.28
CA PRO A 118 -15.80 28.05 -6.64
C PRO A 118 -14.47 27.33 -6.90
N TYR A 119 -13.77 26.85 -5.87
CA TYR A 119 -12.44 26.29 -6.01
C TYR A 119 -12.48 24.79 -6.34
N LYS A 120 -11.67 24.38 -7.32
CA LYS A 120 -11.46 22.99 -7.70
C LYS A 120 -10.11 22.53 -7.17
N ILE A 121 -10.14 21.65 -6.18
CA ILE A 121 -8.92 21.11 -5.55
C ILE A 121 -8.66 19.73 -6.15
N PRO A 122 -7.51 19.49 -6.78
CA PRO A 122 -7.22 18.19 -7.36
C PRO A 122 -7.24 17.07 -6.31
N THR A 123 -7.97 15.99 -6.57
CA THR A 123 -8.16 14.90 -5.61
C THR A 123 -6.87 14.18 -5.26
N TRP A 124 -5.86 14.21 -6.15
CA TRP A 124 -4.53 13.67 -5.87
C TRP A 124 -3.83 14.36 -4.70
N THR A 125 -4.21 15.59 -4.33
CA THR A 125 -3.60 16.32 -3.20
C THR A 125 -4.11 15.87 -1.83
N SER A 126 -5.19 15.08 -1.77
CA SER A 126 -5.80 14.63 -0.51
C SER A 126 -4.85 13.96 0.50
N PRO A 127 -3.94 13.02 0.12
CA PRO A 127 -2.99 12.44 1.07
C PRO A 127 -1.96 13.45 1.59
N LEU A 128 -1.60 14.47 0.80
CA LEU A 128 -0.70 15.54 1.27
C LEU A 128 -1.38 16.41 2.33
N PHE A 129 -2.65 16.73 2.11
CA PHE A 129 -3.46 17.43 3.12
C PHE A 129 -3.57 16.60 4.40
N ALA A 130 -3.90 15.31 4.29
CA ALA A 130 -3.93 14.40 5.44
C ALA A 130 -2.58 14.33 6.16
N CYS A 131 -1.47 14.34 5.42
CA CYS A 131 -0.10 14.33 5.98
C CYS A 131 0.18 15.57 6.82
N ILE A 132 -0.22 16.75 6.34
CA ILE A 132 -0.08 18.01 7.07
C ILE A 132 -0.93 17.98 8.34
N VAL A 133 -2.20 17.58 8.22
CA VAL A 133 -3.12 17.50 9.36
C VAL A 133 -2.59 16.55 10.44
N VAL A 134 -2.17 15.34 10.05
CA VAL A 134 -1.60 14.36 11.00
C VAL A 134 -0.33 14.88 11.65
N SER A 135 0.53 15.59 10.92
CA SER A 135 1.78 16.13 11.47
C SER A 135 1.56 17.27 12.47
N ILE A 136 0.43 17.98 12.37
CA ILE A 136 0.03 19.03 13.32
C ILE A 136 -0.64 18.41 14.55
N LEU A 137 -1.51 17.43 14.35
CA LEU A 137 -2.34 16.86 15.43
C LEU A 137 -1.63 15.79 16.25
N ILE A 138 -0.73 15.03 15.64
CA ILE A 138 -0.04 13.91 16.28
C ILE A 138 1.43 14.28 16.46
N SER A 139 1.86 14.38 17.72
CA SER A 139 3.27 14.60 18.03
C SER A 139 4.11 13.36 17.74
N ASN A 140 5.40 13.56 17.44
CA ASN A 140 6.38 12.49 17.20
C ASN A 140 6.08 11.60 15.97
N VAL A 141 5.46 12.14 14.93
CA VAL A 141 5.35 11.50 13.61
C VAL A 141 6.41 12.07 12.65
N SER A 142 6.90 11.24 11.74
CA SER A 142 7.86 11.67 10.73
C SER A 142 7.14 12.19 9.48
N PHE A 143 6.97 13.51 9.39
CA PHE A 143 6.40 14.16 8.20
C PHE A 143 7.13 13.75 6.92
N LEU A 144 8.47 13.72 6.94
CA LEU A 144 9.27 13.28 5.79
C LEU A 144 9.03 11.80 5.46
N GLY A 145 8.92 10.93 6.47
CA GLY A 145 8.60 9.52 6.27
C GLY A 145 7.25 9.32 5.58
N HIS A 146 6.23 10.10 5.99
CA HIS A 146 4.92 10.09 5.34
C HIS A 146 4.97 10.66 3.91
N LEU A 147 5.71 11.74 3.65
CA LEU A 147 5.91 12.25 2.29
C LEU A 147 6.57 11.23 1.37
N CYS A 148 7.59 10.50 1.86
CA CYS A 148 8.23 9.42 1.10
C CYS A 148 7.23 8.30 0.78
N ALA A 149 6.38 7.93 1.75
CA ALA A 149 5.32 6.95 1.55
C ALA A 149 4.30 7.40 0.49
N ILE A 150 3.85 8.65 0.55
CA ILE A 150 2.91 9.23 -0.43
C ILE A 150 3.51 9.22 -1.83
N LEU A 151 4.78 9.62 -1.97
CA LEU A 151 5.45 9.60 -3.27
C LEU A 151 5.48 8.19 -3.87
N VAL A 152 5.87 7.19 -3.07
CA VAL A 152 5.85 5.78 -3.50
C VAL A 152 4.42 5.32 -3.81
N GLY A 153 3.45 5.76 -3.02
CA GLY A 153 2.02 5.55 -3.28
C GLY A 153 1.57 6.09 -4.63
N TYR A 154 2.01 7.29 -5.00
CA TYR A 154 1.73 7.84 -6.34
C TYR A 154 2.35 6.99 -7.44
N LEU A 155 3.60 6.56 -7.28
CA LEU A 155 4.26 5.67 -8.25
C LEU A 155 3.50 4.33 -8.39
N LEU A 156 2.97 3.80 -7.28
CA LEU A 156 2.12 2.61 -7.28
C LEU A 156 0.81 2.85 -8.05
N GLY A 157 0.08 3.92 -7.75
CA GLY A 157 -1.18 4.27 -8.41
C GLY A 157 -1.03 4.62 -9.90
N LEU A 158 0.14 5.11 -10.31
CA LEU A 158 0.53 5.31 -11.71
C LEU A 158 0.92 3.99 -12.41
N GLY A 159 1.20 2.93 -11.66
CA GLY A 159 1.57 1.61 -12.18
C GLY A 159 3.07 1.43 -12.45
N TYR A 160 3.93 2.30 -11.91
CA TYR A 160 5.38 2.21 -12.10
C TYR A 160 6.05 1.14 -11.23
N LEU A 161 5.39 0.68 -10.16
CA LEU A 161 5.91 -0.37 -9.28
C LEU A 161 5.55 -1.80 -9.72
N LYS A 162 5.01 -1.98 -10.94
CA LYS A 162 4.65 -3.31 -11.48
C LYS A 162 5.83 -4.28 -11.56
N VAL A 163 7.05 -3.77 -11.71
CA VAL A 163 8.29 -4.57 -11.73
C VAL A 163 8.49 -5.39 -10.45
N PHE A 164 7.91 -4.94 -9.33
CA PHE A 164 8.02 -5.61 -8.04
C PHE A 164 6.96 -6.68 -7.81
N VAL A 165 5.96 -6.80 -8.69
CA VAL A 165 4.90 -7.81 -8.56
C VAL A 165 5.49 -9.19 -8.83
N PRO A 166 5.37 -10.15 -7.89
CA PRO A 166 5.90 -11.49 -8.10
C PRO A 166 5.23 -12.19 -9.30
N PRO A 167 5.94 -13.06 -10.04
CA PRO A 167 5.36 -13.78 -11.17
C PRO A 167 4.18 -14.66 -10.75
N GLU A 168 3.04 -14.55 -11.44
CA GLU A 168 1.81 -15.30 -11.12
C GLU A 168 2.04 -16.82 -11.06
N LYS A 169 2.91 -17.36 -11.92
CA LYS A 169 3.26 -18.78 -11.92
C LYS A 169 3.82 -19.25 -10.57
N VAL A 170 4.66 -18.43 -9.94
CA VAL A 170 5.25 -18.74 -8.63
C VAL A 170 4.18 -18.63 -7.55
N LEU A 171 3.34 -17.59 -7.60
CA LEU A 171 2.26 -17.40 -6.64
C LEU A 171 1.25 -18.56 -6.68
N ARG A 172 0.80 -18.96 -7.88
CA ARG A 172 -0.07 -20.13 -8.08
C ARG A 172 0.55 -21.41 -7.56
N TRP A 173 1.86 -21.60 -7.79
CA TRP A 173 2.57 -22.78 -7.29
C TRP A 173 2.59 -22.82 -5.75
N ILE A 174 2.85 -21.69 -5.09
CA ILE A 174 2.80 -21.59 -3.62
C ILE A 174 1.39 -21.83 -3.11
N GLU A 175 0.39 -21.18 -3.70
CA GLU A 175 -1.02 -21.29 -3.34
C GLU A 175 -1.51 -22.74 -3.40
N GLY A 176 -1.25 -23.43 -4.52
CA GLY A 176 -1.61 -24.82 -4.70
C GLY A 176 -0.86 -25.77 -3.76
N LYS A 177 0.47 -25.56 -3.59
CA LYS A 177 1.30 -26.40 -2.72
C LYS A 177 0.89 -26.31 -1.24
N LEU A 178 0.44 -25.14 -0.80
CA LEU A 178 0.01 -24.92 0.58
C LEU A 178 -1.49 -25.12 0.80
N ASN A 179 -2.28 -25.33 -0.27
CA ASN A 179 -3.74 -25.39 -0.25
C ASN A 179 -4.35 -24.20 0.50
N LEU A 180 -3.92 -22.97 0.18
CA LEU A 180 -4.29 -21.78 0.93
C LEU A 180 -5.79 -21.50 0.87
N LEU A 181 -6.42 -21.69 -0.30
CA LEU A 181 -7.86 -21.55 -0.47
C LEU A 181 -8.68 -22.45 0.46
N GLY A 182 -8.20 -23.66 0.74
CA GLY A 182 -8.88 -24.61 1.62
C GLY A 182 -8.57 -24.40 3.11
N ARG A 183 -7.53 -23.63 3.45
CA ARG A 183 -7.02 -23.50 4.83
C ARG A 183 -7.26 -22.14 5.46
N LEU A 184 -7.22 -21.08 4.67
CA LEU A 184 -7.32 -19.71 5.16
C LEU A 184 -8.71 -19.15 4.85
N PRO A 185 -9.50 -18.77 5.88
CA PRO A 185 -10.77 -18.08 5.64
C PRO A 185 -10.49 -16.72 5.00
N HIS A 186 -11.35 -16.30 4.08
CA HIS A 186 -11.25 -15.01 3.36
C HIS A 186 -9.99 -14.82 2.51
N TYR A 187 -9.25 -15.89 2.21
CA TYR A 187 -8.10 -15.82 1.31
C TYR A 187 -8.54 -15.43 -0.12
N VAL A 188 -7.85 -14.45 -0.70
CA VAL A 188 -8.07 -13.97 -2.07
C VAL A 188 -7.07 -14.63 -3.00
N SER A 189 -7.55 -15.57 -3.82
CA SER A 189 -6.72 -16.28 -4.80
C SER A 189 -6.09 -15.34 -5.81
N VAL A 190 -4.91 -15.72 -6.29
CA VAL A 190 -4.23 -15.08 -7.43
C VAL A 190 -5.14 -15.03 -8.67
N ASP A 191 -6.02 -16.03 -8.82
CA ASP A 191 -6.95 -16.15 -9.95
C ASP A 191 -8.30 -15.44 -9.70
N GLN A 192 -8.59 -15.04 -8.46
CA GLN A 192 -9.84 -14.38 -8.06
C GLN A 192 -9.70 -12.87 -7.82
N LYS A 193 -8.53 -12.27 -8.09
CA LYS A 193 -8.34 -10.81 -8.04
C LYS A 193 -9.47 -10.07 -8.76
N THR A 194 -9.91 -8.92 -8.25
CA THR A 194 -11.20 -8.21 -8.52
C THR A 194 -11.62 -7.96 -9.98
N TYR A 195 -10.85 -8.39 -10.98
CA TYR A 195 -11.40 -8.64 -12.32
C TYR A 195 -12.23 -9.94 -12.44
N GLY A 196 -12.46 -10.69 -11.34
CA GLY A 196 -13.08 -12.02 -11.43
C GLY A 196 -14.22 -12.42 -10.47
N ARG A 197 -14.54 -11.73 -9.35
CA ARG A 197 -15.62 -12.24 -8.48
C ARG A 197 -16.40 -11.28 -7.57
N TYR A 198 -15.92 -10.08 -7.27
CA TYR A 198 -16.68 -9.13 -6.42
C TYR A 198 -16.59 -7.70 -6.98
N GLY A 199 -17.35 -7.48 -8.06
CA GLY A 199 -17.61 -6.16 -8.64
C GLY A 199 -19.09 -5.88 -8.90
N VAL A 200 -19.98 -6.71 -8.34
CA VAL A 200 -21.43 -6.48 -8.37
C VAL A 200 -21.95 -6.54 -6.95
N LEU A 201 -22.22 -5.37 -6.38
CA LEU A 201 -23.30 -5.24 -5.42
C LEU A 201 -24.60 -5.68 -6.12
N PRO A 202 -25.57 -6.30 -5.44
CA PRO A 202 -26.90 -6.46 -6.01
C PRO A 202 -27.47 -5.05 -6.21
N THR A 203 -27.35 -4.50 -7.41
CA THR A 203 -27.99 -3.25 -7.78
C THR A 203 -29.48 -3.55 -7.91
N ALA A 204 -30.26 -3.20 -6.88
CA ALA A 204 -31.69 -3.07 -7.03
C ALA A 204 -31.93 -1.95 -8.07
N ASN A 205 -32.39 -2.36 -9.25
CA ASN A 205 -33.03 -1.56 -10.30
C ASN A 205 -32.48 -0.14 -10.54
N GLN A 206 -31.66 0.04 -11.57
CA GLN A 206 -31.87 1.14 -12.51
C GLN A 206 -31.67 0.65 -13.93
N ALA A 207 -32.76 0.77 -14.71
CA ALA A 207 -32.77 0.56 -16.14
C ALA A 207 -31.94 1.64 -16.85
N SER A 208 -31.43 1.24 -18.01
CA SER A 208 -30.97 2.05 -19.15
C SER A 208 -29.47 2.37 -19.30
N GLU A 209 -29.02 1.91 -20.46
CA GLU A 209 -27.87 2.29 -21.29
C GLU A 209 -26.51 1.61 -21.08
N GLN A 210 -26.10 1.00 -22.19
CA GLN A 210 -25.03 0.04 -22.37
C GLN A 210 -23.69 0.76 -22.58
N THR A 211 -22.62 0.25 -21.95
CA THR A 211 -21.31 0.17 -22.63
C THR A 211 -20.42 -0.89 -21.95
N PRO A 212 -20.23 -2.08 -22.54
CA PRO A 212 -19.23 -3.02 -22.07
C PRO A 212 -17.90 -2.72 -22.76
N LEU A 213 -16.89 -2.28 -22.01
CA LEU A 213 -15.50 -2.23 -22.49
C LEU A 213 -14.72 -3.40 -21.89
N SER A 214 -14.85 -4.55 -22.55
CA SER A 214 -13.93 -5.69 -22.35
C SER A 214 -12.62 -5.37 -23.06
N TYR A 215 -11.53 -5.22 -22.31
CA TYR A 215 -10.18 -5.22 -22.89
C TYR A 215 -9.75 -6.67 -23.10
N LEU A 216 -10.13 -7.22 -24.26
CA LEU A 216 -9.78 -8.57 -24.73
C LEU A 216 -8.32 -8.54 -25.22
N GLY A 217 -7.41 -9.02 -24.38
CA GLY A 217 -6.07 -9.45 -24.78
C GLY A 217 -6.14 -10.88 -25.31
N THR A 218 -6.03 -11.04 -26.61
CA THR A 218 -6.10 -12.31 -27.34
C THR A 218 -4.86 -13.19 -27.10
N SER A 219 -5.08 -14.43 -26.66
CA SER A 219 -4.16 -15.54 -26.91
C SER A 219 -4.90 -16.89 -26.87
N GLN A 220 -5.78 -17.09 -27.85
CA GLN A 220 -6.37 -18.40 -28.11
C GLN A 220 -5.53 -19.13 -29.15
N ARG A 221 -4.75 -20.13 -28.70
CA ARG A 221 -4.15 -21.13 -29.59
C ARG A 221 -5.21 -22.18 -29.93
N LEU A 222 -5.55 -22.28 -31.22
CA LEU A 222 -6.34 -23.38 -31.76
C LEU A 222 -5.41 -24.57 -32.00
N GLY A 223 -5.72 -25.70 -31.37
CA GLY A 223 -5.16 -27.01 -31.71
C GLY A 223 -6.08 -27.70 -32.71
N ALA A 224 -5.49 -28.24 -33.77
CA ALA A 224 -6.11 -29.17 -34.70
C ALA A 224 -6.19 -30.59 -34.09
#